data_AF-A0A350SZD8-F1
#
_entry.id   AF-A0A350SZD8-F1
#
_cell.length_a   1.000
_cell.length_b   1.000
_cell.length_c   1.000
_cell.angle_alpha   90.00
_cell.angle_beta   90.00
_cell.angle_gamma   90.00
#
_symmetry.space_group_name_H-M   'P 1'
#
loop_
_entity.id
_entity.type
_entity.pdbx_description
1 polymer ?
#
loop_
_entity_poly.entity_id
_entity_poly.type
_entity_poly.pdbx_seq_one_letter_code
_entity_poly.pdbx_strand_id
1 'polypeptide(L)'
;SLFALIEEGSCFAGTLAELAFCADRAYMLALPDDADKAPKLQLSEFNFGFLPMVNDQSRLQRRFYEEVAPMEAARGAIGKALDADAAFALGLVTAAPDDIDWADEVRMALEERAAMSPDALTGLEANLRFAQKENMATRVFGRLTAWQNWIFQRPNAVGDKGALKVYGKGDKAIFDMNRV
;
A
#
# COMPACT_ATOMS: atom_id res chain seq x y z
N SER A 1 -1.68 1.66 -7.36
CA SER A 1 -2.36 1.61 -6.07
C SER A 1 -2.85 0.22 -5.87
N LEU A 2 -2.82 -0.19 -4.62
CA LEU A 2 -3.39 -1.44 -4.16
C LEU A 2 -4.73 -1.10 -3.50
N PHE A 3 -5.80 -1.71 -3.99
CA PHE A 3 -7.15 -1.56 -3.45
C PHE A 3 -7.61 -2.93 -2.97
N ALA A 4 -8.18 -2.97 -1.77
CA ALA A 4 -8.86 -4.15 -1.25
C ALA A 4 -10.35 -3.89 -1.23
N LEU A 5 -11.13 -4.74 -1.89
CA LEU A 5 -12.59 -4.70 -1.89
C LEU A 5 -13.09 -5.90 -1.09
N ILE A 6 -13.71 -5.62 0.06
CA ILE A 6 -14.27 -6.62 0.96
C ILE A 6 -15.77 -6.70 0.66
N GLU A 7 -16.11 -7.61 -0.25
CA GLU A 7 -17.45 -7.77 -0.84
C GLU A 7 -18.14 -9.04 -0.33
N GLU A 8 -19.43 -9.20 -0.64
CA GLU A 8 -20.21 -10.42 -0.35
C GLU A 8 -19.43 -11.69 -0.75
N GLY A 9 -19.43 -12.69 0.13
CA GLY A 9 -18.75 -13.97 -0.10
C GLY A 9 -17.22 -13.94 0.04
N SER A 10 -16.61 -12.78 0.30
CA SER A 10 -15.18 -12.68 0.60
C SER A 10 -14.83 -13.21 2.00
N CYS A 11 -13.54 -13.46 2.24
CA CYS A 11 -13.04 -14.04 3.49
C CYS A 11 -11.73 -13.37 3.96
N PHE A 12 -11.77 -12.07 4.21
CA PHE A 12 -10.63 -11.32 4.79
C PHE A 12 -10.43 -11.68 6.28
N ALA A 13 -9.96 -12.90 6.50
CA ALA A 13 -9.78 -13.50 7.82
C ALA A 13 -8.31 -13.92 8.04
N GLY A 14 -7.75 -13.55 9.19
CA GLY A 14 -6.39 -13.88 9.58
C GLY A 14 -5.36 -13.48 8.52
N THR A 15 -4.65 -14.44 7.94
CA THR A 15 -3.66 -14.18 6.89
C THR A 15 -4.24 -13.43 5.68
N LEU A 16 -5.49 -13.70 5.29
CA LEU A 16 -6.10 -13.01 4.14
C LEU A 16 -6.44 -11.54 4.45
N ALA A 17 -6.61 -11.18 5.73
CA ALA A 17 -6.81 -9.79 6.13
C ALA A 17 -5.56 -8.91 5.84
N GLU A 18 -4.37 -9.51 5.71
CA GLU A 18 -3.16 -8.76 5.31
C GLU A 18 -3.29 -8.12 3.92
N LEU A 19 -4.16 -8.64 3.05
CA LEU A 19 -4.47 -8.03 1.75
C LEU A 19 -5.16 -6.66 1.92
N ALA A 20 -6.01 -6.51 2.93
CA ALA A 20 -6.59 -5.22 3.27
C ALA A 20 -5.54 -4.27 3.87
N PHE A 21 -4.68 -4.78 4.75
CA PHE A 21 -3.70 -3.93 5.45
C PHE A 21 -2.49 -3.53 4.59
N CYS A 22 -2.25 -4.23 3.47
CA CYS A 22 -1.22 -3.87 2.50
C CYS A 22 -1.70 -2.85 1.48
N ALA A 23 -3.02 -2.73 1.31
CA ALA A 23 -3.65 -1.84 0.35
C ALA A 23 -3.44 -0.37 0.74
N ASP A 24 -3.46 0.50 -0.27
CA ASP A 24 -3.52 1.96 -0.05
C ASP A 24 -4.91 2.36 0.46
N ARG A 25 -5.94 1.68 -0.06
CA ARG A 25 -7.33 1.86 0.34
C ARG A 25 -8.00 0.50 0.47
N ALA A 26 -8.78 0.33 1.53
CA ALA A 26 -9.63 -0.84 1.72
C ALA A 26 -11.08 -0.38 1.87
N TYR A 27 -11.95 -0.87 1.00
CA TYR A 27 -13.39 -0.59 1.04
C TYR A 27 -14.11 -1.87 1.49
N MET A 28 -15.09 -1.72 2.37
CA MET A 28 -15.86 -2.85 2.89
C MET A 28 -17.35 -2.61 2.72
N LEU A 29 -18.02 -3.52 2.01
CA LEU A 29 -19.42 -3.36 1.67
C LEU A 29 -20.28 -3.44 2.94
N ALA A 30 -21.03 -2.39 3.23
CA ALA A 30 -22.05 -2.38 4.27
C ALA A 30 -23.38 -2.85 3.67
N LEU A 31 -24.02 -3.81 4.32
CA LEU A 31 -25.37 -4.29 3.98
C LEU A 31 -26.25 -4.21 5.24
N PRO A 32 -26.69 -3.01 5.65
CA PRO A 32 -27.45 -2.83 6.89
C PRO A 32 -28.77 -3.60 6.88
N ASP A 33 -29.37 -3.79 5.70
CA ASP A 33 -30.64 -4.49 5.50
C ASP A 33 -30.48 -6.00 5.20
N ASP A 34 -29.25 -6.51 5.00
CA ASP A 34 -28.95 -7.93 4.72
C ASP A 34 -27.67 -8.39 5.44
N ALA A 35 -27.74 -8.43 6.76
CA ALA A 35 -26.60 -8.74 7.64
C ALA A 35 -25.99 -10.13 7.42
N ASP A 36 -26.76 -11.08 6.87
CA ASP A 36 -26.31 -12.45 6.57
C ASP A 36 -25.40 -12.50 5.34
N LYS A 37 -25.63 -11.61 4.36
CA LYS A 37 -24.74 -11.44 3.19
C LYS A 37 -23.61 -10.46 3.43
N ALA A 38 -23.74 -9.58 4.44
CA ALA A 38 -22.72 -8.60 4.79
C ALA A 38 -21.37 -9.29 5.04
N PRO A 39 -20.30 -8.93 4.30
CA PRO A 39 -19.01 -9.56 4.48
C PRO A 39 -18.43 -9.24 5.85
N LYS A 40 -17.51 -10.11 6.30
CA LYS A 40 -16.86 -9.97 7.60
C LYS A 40 -15.35 -9.89 7.45
N LEU A 41 -14.74 -9.00 8.23
CA LEU A 41 -13.29 -8.96 8.44
C LEU A 41 -13.00 -9.60 9.80
N GLN A 42 -12.03 -10.51 9.86
CA GLN A 42 -11.65 -11.18 11.10
C GLN A 42 -10.14 -11.14 11.32
N LEU A 43 -9.74 -10.61 12.46
CA LEU A 43 -8.34 -10.60 12.87
C LEU A 43 -7.96 -11.91 13.56
N SER A 44 -6.70 -12.31 13.40
CA SER A 44 -6.07 -13.38 14.16
C SER A 44 -4.73 -12.88 14.71
N GLU A 45 -4.11 -13.65 15.62
CA GLU A 45 -2.74 -13.36 16.10
C GLU A 45 -1.72 -13.20 14.95
N PHE A 46 -1.99 -13.81 13.80
CA PHE A 46 -1.16 -13.72 12.61
C PHE A 46 -0.92 -12.26 12.15
N ASN A 47 -1.93 -11.39 12.30
CA ASN A 47 -1.89 -10.00 11.84
C ASN A 47 -0.99 -9.09 12.68
N PHE A 48 -0.46 -9.59 13.80
CA PHE A 48 0.26 -8.79 14.79
C PHE A 48 1.77 -9.08 14.81
N GLY A 49 2.33 -9.61 13.72
CA GLY A 49 3.79 -9.67 13.56
C GLY A 49 4.34 -10.83 12.73
N PHE A 50 3.50 -11.77 12.27
CA PHE A 50 4.00 -12.95 11.54
C PHE A 50 4.48 -12.63 10.11
N LEU A 51 3.93 -11.59 9.48
CA LEU A 51 4.36 -11.11 8.16
C LEU A 51 4.80 -9.64 8.21
N PRO A 52 5.98 -9.35 8.79
CA PRO A 52 6.47 -7.99 8.84
C PRO A 52 6.70 -7.44 7.43
N MET A 53 6.45 -6.14 7.29
CA MET A 53 6.93 -5.36 6.16
C MET A 53 8.46 -5.25 6.22
N VAL A 54 9.09 -4.76 5.14
CA VAL A 54 10.55 -4.58 5.08
C VAL A 54 11.10 -3.59 6.12
N ASN A 55 10.24 -2.83 6.81
CA ASN A 55 10.60 -1.93 7.91
C ASN A 55 10.42 -2.58 9.31
N ASP A 56 10.32 -3.91 9.36
CA ASP A 56 10.19 -4.74 10.58
C ASP A 56 8.89 -4.53 11.38
N GLN A 57 7.90 -3.84 10.82
CA GLN A 57 6.59 -3.64 11.43
C GLN A 57 5.54 -4.59 10.84
N SER A 58 4.57 -5.02 11.63
CA SER A 58 3.32 -5.54 11.06
C SER A 58 2.59 -4.43 10.29
N ARG A 59 1.72 -4.80 9.34
CA ARG A 59 0.97 -3.79 8.58
C ARG A 59 0.02 -2.97 9.44
N LEU A 60 -0.53 -3.58 10.51
CA LEU A 60 -1.34 -2.88 11.51
C LEU A 60 -0.50 -1.90 12.34
N GLN A 61 0.70 -2.29 12.78
CA GLN A 61 1.63 -1.38 13.46
C GLN A 61 1.95 -0.17 12.58
N ARG A 62 2.25 -0.39 11.30
CA ARG A 62 2.50 0.70 10.35
C ARG A 62 1.25 1.57 10.17
N ARG A 63 0.07 0.96 10.00
CA ARG A 63 -1.21 1.66 9.78
C ARG A 63 -1.58 2.58 10.94
N PHE A 64 -1.40 2.11 12.17
CA PHE A 64 -1.72 2.86 13.39
C PHE A 64 -0.50 3.55 14.01
N TYR A 65 0.61 3.65 13.28
CA TYR A 65 1.83 4.30 13.76
C TYR A 65 2.33 3.81 15.13
N GLU A 66 2.10 2.53 15.43
CA GLU A 66 2.40 1.87 16.72
C GLU A 66 1.70 2.51 17.94
N GLU A 67 0.65 3.31 17.73
CA GLU A 67 -0.11 3.88 18.82
C GLU A 67 -0.81 2.78 19.62
N VAL A 68 -0.60 2.81 20.95
CA VAL A 68 -1.05 1.74 21.85
C VAL A 68 -2.56 1.57 21.81
N ALA A 69 -3.33 2.67 21.87
CA ALA A 69 -4.79 2.61 21.95
C ALA A 69 -5.46 1.90 20.75
N PRO A 70 -5.21 2.30 19.49
CA PRO A 70 -5.79 1.60 18.33
C PRO A 70 -5.24 0.19 18.15
N MET A 71 -3.96 -0.06 18.49
CA MET A 71 -3.38 -1.41 18.43
C MET A 71 -4.03 -2.38 19.43
N GLU A 72 -4.26 -1.94 20.67
CA GLU A 72 -4.97 -2.72 21.68
C GLU A 72 -6.44 -2.91 21.34
N ALA A 73 -7.10 -1.89 20.77
CA ALA A 73 -8.48 -2.01 20.30
C ALA A 73 -8.60 -3.06 19.17
N ALA A 74 -7.69 -3.05 18.19
CA ALA A 74 -7.62 -4.06 17.15
C ALA A 74 -7.31 -5.45 17.72
N ARG A 75 -6.36 -5.56 18.65
CA ARG A 75 -6.04 -6.83 19.32
C ARG A 75 -7.23 -7.38 20.12
N GLY A 76 -7.98 -6.53 20.81
CA GLY A 76 -9.21 -6.89 21.51
C GLY A 76 -10.36 -7.32 20.59
N ALA A 77 -10.22 -7.16 19.28
CA ALA A 77 -11.14 -7.64 18.26
C ALA A 77 -10.73 -8.97 17.61
N ILE A 78 -9.59 -9.57 18.01
CA ILE A 78 -9.17 -10.88 17.51
C ILE A 78 -10.28 -11.93 17.66
N GLY A 79 -10.50 -12.70 16.60
CA GLY A 79 -11.53 -13.74 16.54
C GLY A 79 -12.96 -13.23 16.36
N LYS A 80 -13.23 -11.92 16.46
CA LYS A 80 -14.56 -11.35 16.17
C LYS A 80 -14.76 -11.22 14.67
N ALA A 81 -15.94 -11.60 14.19
CA ALA A 81 -16.38 -11.31 12.82
C ALA A 81 -16.89 -9.87 12.78
N LEU A 82 -16.05 -8.94 12.31
CA LEU A 82 -16.37 -7.52 12.24
C LEU A 82 -17.18 -7.26 10.99
N ASP A 83 -18.32 -6.57 11.13
CA ASP A 83 -19.03 -5.97 10.01
C ASP A 83 -18.36 -4.66 9.57
N ALA A 84 -18.93 -4.02 8.55
CA ALA A 84 -18.36 -2.83 7.92
C ALA A 84 -18.24 -1.66 8.92
N ASP A 85 -19.27 -1.43 9.73
CA ASP A 85 -19.28 -0.38 10.76
C ASP A 85 -18.22 -0.63 11.84
N ALA A 86 -18.14 -1.86 12.38
CA ALA A 86 -17.16 -2.20 13.39
C ALA A 86 -15.72 -2.13 12.84
N ALA A 87 -15.50 -2.58 11.60
CA ALA A 87 -14.20 -2.50 10.95
C ALA A 87 -13.79 -1.04 10.68
N PHE A 88 -14.73 -0.19 10.26
CA PHE A 88 -14.48 1.23 10.05
C PHE A 88 -14.23 1.99 11.34
N ALA A 89 -15.00 1.72 12.40
CA ALA A 89 -14.83 2.32 13.73
C ALA A 89 -13.48 1.97 14.37
N LEU A 90 -12.97 0.75 14.14
CA LEU A 90 -11.62 0.33 14.54
C LEU A 90 -10.53 0.87 13.60
N GLY A 91 -10.90 1.59 12.55
CA GLY A 91 -9.99 2.12 11.55
C GLY A 91 -9.26 1.02 10.78
N LEU A 92 -9.84 -0.17 10.59
CA LEU A 92 -9.24 -1.29 9.85
C LEU A 92 -9.44 -1.17 8.34
N VAL A 93 -10.47 -0.45 7.92
CA VAL A 93 -10.79 -0.15 6.52
C VAL A 93 -10.76 1.36 6.29
N THR A 94 -10.69 1.77 5.03
CA THR A 94 -10.67 3.19 4.62
C THR A 94 -12.07 3.78 4.61
N ALA A 95 -13.06 3.02 4.13
CA ALA A 95 -14.47 3.41 4.10
C ALA A 95 -15.36 2.16 4.08
N ALA A 96 -16.62 2.35 4.45
CA ALA A 96 -17.64 1.30 4.51
C ALA A 96 -18.94 1.76 3.79
N PRO A 97 -18.93 1.94 2.45
CA PRO A 97 -20.13 2.36 1.73
C PRO A 97 -21.20 1.27 1.76
N ASP A 98 -22.46 1.70 1.78
CA ASP A 98 -23.62 0.83 1.65
C ASP A 98 -23.82 0.36 0.19
N ASP A 99 -24.83 -0.49 -0.04
CA ASP A 99 -25.14 -1.02 -1.37
C ASP A 99 -25.60 0.04 -2.37
N ILE A 100 -26.08 1.18 -1.91
CA ILE A 100 -26.49 2.31 -2.76
C ILE A 100 -25.25 3.03 -3.28
N ASP A 101 -24.29 3.33 -2.40
CA ASP A 101 -23.11 4.12 -2.71
C ASP A 101 -21.94 3.29 -3.26
N TRP A 102 -21.89 1.99 -2.97
CA TRP A 102 -20.75 1.09 -3.26
C TRP A 102 -20.26 1.19 -4.70
N ALA A 103 -21.18 1.01 -5.66
CA ALA A 103 -20.83 0.91 -7.07
C ALA A 103 -20.20 2.21 -7.59
N ASP A 104 -20.73 3.35 -7.17
CA ASP A 104 -20.24 4.65 -7.60
C ASP A 104 -18.96 5.04 -6.89
N GLU A 105 -18.85 4.83 -5.56
CA GLU A 105 -17.64 5.19 -4.82
C GLU A 105 -16.43 4.36 -5.26
N VAL A 106 -16.59 3.04 -5.41
CA VAL A 106 -15.52 2.16 -5.89
C VAL A 106 -15.13 2.51 -7.33
N ARG A 107 -16.11 2.73 -8.21
CA ARG A 107 -15.85 3.10 -9.60
C ARG A 107 -15.10 4.43 -9.69
N MET A 108 -15.55 5.47 -8.99
CA MET A 108 -14.89 6.78 -8.97
C MET A 108 -13.45 6.67 -8.47
N ALA A 109 -13.21 5.94 -7.37
CA ALA A 109 -11.88 5.79 -6.82
C ALA A 109 -10.92 5.05 -7.78
N LEU A 110 -11.43 4.09 -8.57
CA LEU A 110 -10.68 3.40 -9.61
C LEU A 110 -10.44 4.27 -10.85
N GLU A 111 -11.45 5.05 -11.28
CA GLU A 111 -11.35 5.99 -12.40
C GLU A 111 -10.33 7.10 -12.10
N GLU A 112 -10.41 7.72 -10.93
CA GLU A 112 -9.42 8.69 -10.45
C GLU A 112 -8.02 8.09 -10.46
N ARG A 113 -7.91 6.84 -9.99
CA ARG A 113 -6.64 6.15 -9.93
C ARG A 113 -6.04 5.90 -11.32
N ALA A 114 -6.87 5.60 -12.30
CA ALA A 114 -6.45 5.40 -13.69
C ALA A 114 -6.15 6.73 -14.41
N ALA A 115 -6.79 7.83 -14.01
CA ALA A 115 -6.62 9.14 -14.63
C ALA A 115 -5.36 9.91 -14.16
N MET A 116 -4.81 9.55 -12.99
CA MET A 116 -3.63 10.23 -12.42
C MET A 116 -2.29 9.75 -13.02
N SER A 117 -1.27 10.60 -12.98
CA SER A 117 0.08 10.25 -13.45
C SER A 117 0.64 9.04 -12.68
N PRO A 118 1.04 7.96 -13.37
CA PRO A 118 1.58 6.77 -12.71
C PRO A 118 2.86 7.08 -11.94
N ASP A 119 3.73 7.95 -12.46
CA ASP A 119 4.99 8.34 -11.82
C ASP A 119 4.74 9.03 -10.47
N ALA A 120 3.79 9.97 -10.46
CA ALA A 120 3.42 10.70 -9.25
C ALA A 120 2.82 9.76 -8.20
N LEU A 121 1.98 8.83 -8.64
CA LEU A 121 1.33 7.88 -7.75
C LEU A 121 2.30 6.86 -7.17
N THR A 122 3.26 6.37 -7.95
CA THR A 122 4.32 5.49 -7.42
C THR A 122 5.16 6.22 -6.37
N GLY A 123 5.50 7.49 -6.61
CA GLY A 123 6.17 8.34 -5.63
C GLY A 123 5.34 8.51 -4.35
N LEU A 124 4.05 8.81 -4.48
CA LEU A 124 3.13 8.96 -3.36
C LEU A 124 3.03 7.67 -2.53
N GLU A 125 2.80 6.52 -3.18
CA GLU A 125 2.69 5.22 -2.53
C GLU A 125 3.97 4.85 -1.76
N ALA A 126 5.14 5.08 -2.36
CA ALA A 126 6.42 4.79 -1.71
C ALA A 126 6.61 5.59 -0.41
N ASN A 127 6.12 6.84 -0.37
CA ASN A 127 6.24 7.69 0.82
C ASN A 127 5.19 7.35 1.88
N LEU A 128 3.91 7.21 1.49
CA LEU A 128 2.84 6.93 2.45
C LEU A 128 2.98 5.53 3.07
N ARG A 129 3.41 4.54 2.29
CA ARG A 129 3.51 3.17 2.79
C ARG A 129 4.70 2.98 3.75
N PHE A 130 5.81 3.66 3.50
CA PHE A 130 7.04 3.51 4.29
C PHE A 130 7.35 4.79 5.07
N ALA A 131 6.36 5.24 5.83
CA ALA A 131 6.50 6.39 6.71
C ALA A 131 7.23 6.02 8.02
N GLN A 132 7.82 7.03 8.65
CA GLN A 132 8.42 7.01 10.00
C GLN A 132 9.71 6.19 10.20
N LYS A 133 9.68 4.86 10.02
CA LYS A 133 10.81 3.99 10.36
C LYS A 133 11.63 3.58 9.14
N GLU A 134 12.94 3.71 9.26
CA GLU A 134 13.92 3.35 8.23
C GLU A 134 14.94 2.34 8.78
N ASN A 135 15.22 1.29 8.00
CA ASN A 135 16.26 0.29 8.26
C ASN A 135 17.11 0.07 6.99
N MET A 136 17.96 -0.96 6.97
CA MET A 136 18.79 -1.24 5.79
C MET A 136 17.95 -1.51 4.53
N ALA A 137 16.89 -2.32 4.65
CA ALA A 137 16.06 -2.72 3.51
C ALA A 137 15.25 -1.54 2.96
N THR A 138 14.61 -0.75 3.81
CA THR A 138 13.88 0.46 3.38
C THR A 138 14.82 1.48 2.74
N ARG A 139 16.05 1.64 3.24
CA ARG A 139 17.06 2.53 2.65
C ARG A 139 17.54 2.05 1.28
N VAL A 140 17.58 0.72 1.06
CA VAL A 140 17.85 0.15 -0.26
C VAL A 140 16.71 0.53 -1.22
N PHE A 141 15.46 0.23 -0.88
CA PHE A 141 14.32 0.51 -1.78
C PHE A 141 13.92 1.98 -1.89
N GLY A 142 14.23 2.79 -0.89
CA GLY A 142 14.00 4.23 -0.86
C GLY A 142 15.22 4.99 -1.36
N ARG A 143 16.10 5.38 -0.44
CA ARG A 143 17.25 6.25 -0.74
C ARG A 143 18.10 5.75 -1.91
N LEU A 144 18.56 4.51 -1.89
CA LEU A 144 19.46 4.01 -2.94
C LEU A 144 18.73 3.85 -4.28
N THR A 145 17.61 3.12 -4.28
CA THR A 145 16.85 2.84 -5.51
C THR A 145 16.26 4.10 -6.13
N ALA A 146 15.76 5.08 -5.37
CA ALA A 146 15.22 6.32 -5.94
C ALA A 146 16.29 7.14 -6.67
N TRP A 147 17.48 7.28 -6.08
CA TRP A 147 18.63 7.93 -6.74
C TRP A 147 19.06 7.15 -7.99
N GLN A 148 19.07 5.82 -7.93
CA GLN A 148 19.40 4.99 -9.08
C GLN A 148 18.37 5.14 -10.21
N ASN A 149 17.08 5.19 -9.88
CA ASN A 149 16.01 5.38 -10.86
C ASN A 149 16.17 6.73 -11.58
N TRP A 150 16.52 7.79 -10.86
CA TRP A 150 16.80 9.10 -11.45
C TRP A 150 18.01 9.06 -12.41
N ILE A 151 19.08 8.34 -12.03
CA ILE A 151 20.25 8.14 -12.91
C ILE A 151 19.85 7.38 -14.19
N PHE A 152 19.04 6.32 -14.06
CA PHE A 152 18.64 5.45 -15.16
C PHE A 152 17.69 6.08 -16.18
N GLN A 153 17.09 7.22 -15.87
CA GLN A 153 16.26 7.96 -16.82
C GLN A 153 17.03 9.09 -17.53
N ARG A 154 18.35 9.21 -17.31
CA ARG A 154 19.16 10.31 -17.85
C ARG A 154 20.18 9.88 -18.91
N PRO A 155 20.46 10.76 -19.90
CA PRO A 155 21.27 10.42 -21.06
C PRO A 155 22.73 10.04 -20.73
N ASN A 156 23.30 10.59 -19.64
CA ASN A 156 24.66 10.23 -19.21
C ASN A 156 24.82 8.72 -18.97
N ALA A 157 23.78 8.03 -18.47
CA ALA A 157 23.80 6.59 -18.25
C ALA A 157 23.32 5.80 -19.48
N VAL A 158 22.10 6.09 -19.95
CA VAL A 158 21.36 5.24 -20.91
C VAL A 158 21.28 5.79 -22.34
N GLY A 159 21.77 7.01 -22.58
CA GLY A 159 21.76 7.64 -23.90
C GLY A 159 22.67 6.94 -24.92
N ASP A 160 22.52 7.26 -26.22
CA ASP A 160 23.24 6.58 -27.31
C ASP A 160 24.77 6.64 -27.19
N LYS A 161 25.31 7.73 -26.65
CA LYS A 161 26.72 7.89 -26.26
C LYS A 161 26.94 7.92 -24.74
N GLY A 162 25.97 7.40 -23.99
CA GLY A 162 26.02 7.27 -22.53
C GLY A 162 26.89 6.10 -22.08
N ALA A 163 27.24 6.09 -20.80
CA ALA A 163 28.23 5.17 -20.23
C ALA A 163 27.92 3.68 -20.51
N LEU A 164 26.65 3.27 -20.43
CA LEU A 164 26.26 1.86 -20.60
C LEU A 164 26.43 1.39 -22.05
N LYS A 165 26.11 2.24 -23.03
CA LYS A 165 26.08 1.84 -24.46
C LYS A 165 27.45 1.88 -25.15
N VAL A 166 28.42 2.62 -24.60
CA VAL A 166 29.79 2.70 -25.14
C VAL A 166 30.72 1.66 -24.52
N TYR A 167 30.29 0.97 -23.46
CA TYR A 167 31.05 -0.11 -22.84
C TYR A 167 31.45 -1.17 -23.89
N GLY A 168 32.73 -1.48 -23.97
CA GLY A 168 33.27 -2.46 -24.92
C GLY A 168 33.48 -1.97 -26.37
N LYS A 169 33.13 -0.72 -26.71
CA LYS A 169 33.27 -0.19 -28.09
C LYS A 169 34.59 0.56 -28.35
N GLY A 170 35.33 0.90 -27.31
CA GLY A 170 36.54 1.75 -27.43
C GLY A 170 36.26 3.26 -27.53
N ASP A 171 34.98 3.64 -27.57
CA ASP A 171 34.54 5.04 -27.58
C ASP A 171 34.46 5.62 -26.16
N LYS A 172 34.74 6.93 -26.03
CA LYS A 172 34.52 7.67 -24.78
C LYS A 172 33.06 8.11 -24.66
N ALA A 173 32.49 7.95 -23.46
CA ALA A 173 31.15 8.47 -23.16
C ALA A 173 31.12 10.00 -23.22
N ILE A 174 29.96 10.56 -23.60
CA ILE A 174 29.70 12.00 -23.58
C ILE A 174 28.76 12.31 -22.42
N PHE A 175 29.18 13.20 -21.53
CA PHE A 175 28.43 13.58 -20.35
C PHE A 175 28.05 15.07 -20.38
N ASP A 176 26.83 15.38 -19.93
CA ASP A 176 26.53 16.70 -19.39
C ASP A 176 27.19 16.81 -18.01
N MET A 177 28.06 17.80 -17.85
CA MET A 177 28.90 18.02 -16.66
C MET A 177 28.23 18.92 -15.61
N ASN A 178 27.06 19.47 -15.91
CA ASN A 178 26.32 20.29 -14.95
C ASN A 178 25.74 19.45 -13.81
N ARG A 179 25.77 20.00 -12.59
CA ARG A 179 25.10 19.42 -11.41
C ARG A 179 23.60 19.74 -11.44
N VAL A 180 22.82 18.96 -10.68
CA VAL A 180 21.37 19.13 -10.44
C VAL A 180 21.15 19.26 -8.95
#